data_AF-A0A2V8ZC69-F1
#
_entry.id   AF-A0A2V8ZC69-F1
#
_cell.length_a   1.000
_cell.length_b   1.000
_cell.length_c   1.000
_cell.angle_alpha   90.00
_cell.angle_beta   90.00
_cell.angle_gamma   90.00
#
_symmetry.space_group_name_H-M   'P 1'
#
loop_
_entity.id
_entity.type
_entity.pdbx_description
1 polymer ?
#
loop_
_entity_poly.entity_id
_entity_poly.type
_entity_poly.pdbx_seq_one_letter_code
_entity_poly.pdbx_strand_id
1 'polypeptide(L)'
;MRSWVLSLKALAVSLKAAVEALLKCMPQSKPDARTPELFEKAGVITKRTGQKALAAMLQAGAIERIGTGLAGRPYRYWRKGR
;
A
#
# COMPACT_ATOMS: atom_id res chain seq x y z
N MET A 1 -10.72 7.34 33.24
CA MET A 1 -10.04 6.33 32.39
C MET A 1 -10.86 6.04 31.14
N ARG A 2 -10.85 6.91 30.11
CA ARG A 2 -11.59 6.70 28.86
C ARG A 2 -10.90 7.43 27.72
N SER A 3 -10.08 6.75 26.93
CA SER A 3 -9.84 7.06 25.51
C SER A 3 -8.73 6.18 24.93
N TRP A 4 -8.97 4.89 24.79
CA TRP A 4 -8.13 4.02 23.95
C TRP A 4 -8.89 3.49 22.72
N VAL A 5 -10.22 3.55 22.72
CA VAL A 5 -11.07 3.03 21.63
C VAL A 5 -11.11 3.96 20.40
N LEU A 6 -10.94 5.28 20.57
CA LEU A 6 -10.93 6.24 19.46
C LEU A 6 -9.70 6.08 18.55
N SER A 7 -8.56 5.64 19.12
CA SER A 7 -7.31 5.46 18.37
C SER A 7 -7.40 4.33 17.34
N LEU A 8 -8.04 3.21 17.70
CA LEU A 8 -8.15 2.03 16.82
C LEU A 8 -9.06 2.27 15.61
N LYS A 9 -10.19 2.97 15.80
CA LYS A 9 -11.09 3.32 14.68
C LYS A 9 -10.42 4.30 13.71
N ALA A 10 -9.72 5.31 14.22
CA ALA A 10 -8.97 6.25 13.38
C ALA A 10 -7.86 5.56 12.57
N LEU A 11 -7.14 4.61 13.18
CA LEU A 11 -6.14 3.79 12.50
C LEU A 11 -6.76 2.88 11.42
N ALA A 12 -7.91 2.28 11.68
CA ALA A 12 -8.61 1.43 10.71
C ALA A 12 -9.13 2.24 9.51
N VAL A 13 -9.71 3.42 9.75
CA VAL A 13 -10.12 4.35 8.69
C VAL A 13 -8.92 4.84 7.88
N SER A 14 -7.81 5.14 8.55
CA SER A 14 -6.54 5.52 7.89
C SER A 14 -5.97 4.40 7.02
N LEU A 15 -6.04 3.13 7.47
CA LEU A 15 -5.57 2.00 6.67
C LEU A 15 -6.45 1.78 5.43
N LYS A 16 -7.77 1.83 5.57
CA LYS A 16 -8.69 1.69 4.43
C LYS A 16 -8.51 2.82 3.43
N ALA A 17 -8.41 4.06 3.89
CA ALA A 17 -8.14 5.23 3.04
C ALA A 17 -6.79 5.09 2.32
N ALA A 18 -5.75 4.60 3.01
CA ALA A 18 -4.45 4.33 2.40
C ALA A 18 -4.52 3.23 1.32
N VAL A 19 -5.28 2.15 1.55
CA VAL A 19 -5.50 1.10 0.54
C VAL A 19 -6.19 1.66 -0.70
N GLU A 20 -7.27 2.42 -0.54
CA GLU A 20 -8.01 3.02 -1.66
C GLU A 20 -7.16 4.03 -2.44
N ALA A 21 -6.42 4.89 -1.74
CA ALA A 21 -5.51 5.85 -2.36
C ALA A 21 -4.39 5.14 -3.13
N LEU A 22 -3.78 4.12 -2.53
CA LEU A 22 -2.75 3.31 -3.20
C LEU A 22 -3.31 2.62 -4.43
N LEU A 23 -4.50 2.01 -4.36
CA LEU A 23 -5.13 1.34 -5.50
C LEU A 23 -5.44 2.29 -6.66
N LYS A 24 -5.83 3.54 -6.38
CA LYS A 24 -6.06 4.57 -7.41
C LYS A 24 -4.78 4.95 -8.14
N CYS A 25 -3.67 5.04 -7.42
CA CYS A 25 -2.37 5.40 -7.99
C CYS A 25 -1.60 4.21 -8.56
N MET A 26 -2.03 2.98 -8.28
CA MET A 26 -1.27 1.78 -8.61
C MET A 26 -1.37 1.45 -10.10
N PRO A 27 -0.23 1.23 -10.77
CA PRO A 27 -0.18 0.81 -12.17
C PRO A 27 -0.94 -0.51 -12.38
N GLN A 28 -1.57 -0.67 -13.54
CA GLN A 28 -2.36 -1.86 -13.89
C GLN A 28 -1.57 -2.89 -14.71
N SER A 29 -0.32 -2.58 -15.05
CA SER A 29 0.50 -3.40 -15.93
C SER A 29 1.79 -3.84 -15.26
N LYS A 30 2.33 -4.97 -15.75
CA LYS A 30 3.60 -5.52 -15.32
C LYS A 30 4.80 -4.56 -15.46
N PRO A 31 5.04 -3.99 -16.65
CA PRO A 31 6.19 -3.12 -16.87
C PRO A 31 6.11 -1.80 -16.07
N ASP A 32 4.91 -1.34 -15.72
CA ASP A 32 4.73 -0.07 -15.03
C ASP A 32 4.86 -0.15 -13.51
N ALA A 33 5.23 -1.30 -12.94
CA ALA A 33 5.34 -1.53 -11.50
C ALA A 33 6.17 -0.43 -10.78
N ARG A 34 5.64 0.15 -9.70
CA ARG A 34 6.31 1.21 -8.91
C ARG A 34 6.19 0.96 -7.41
N THR A 35 6.96 1.70 -6.60
CA THR A 35 6.99 1.52 -5.12
C THR A 35 7.12 2.81 -4.34
N PRO A 36 8.23 3.57 -4.45
CA PRO A 36 8.46 4.68 -3.52
C PRO A 36 7.53 5.85 -3.85
N GLU A 37 7.39 6.13 -5.14
CA GLU A 37 6.50 7.17 -5.68
C GLU A 37 5.02 6.92 -5.38
N LEU A 38 4.61 5.67 -5.14
CA LEU A 38 3.20 5.36 -4.86
C LEU A 38 2.76 5.88 -3.50
N PHE A 39 3.65 5.85 -2.49
CA PHE A 39 3.29 6.35 -1.17
C PHE A 39 3.17 7.87 -1.15
N GLU A 40 4.09 8.55 -1.82
CA GLU A 40 4.06 10.01 -1.96
C GLU A 40 2.83 10.47 -2.76
N LYS A 41 2.57 9.84 -3.91
CA LYS A 41 1.38 10.16 -4.74
C LYS A 41 0.07 9.84 -4.04
N ALA A 42 0.02 8.77 -3.24
CA ALA A 42 -1.16 8.39 -2.48
C ALA A 42 -1.33 9.21 -1.18
N GLY A 43 -0.42 10.13 -0.86
CA GLY A 43 -0.47 10.93 0.37
C GLY A 43 -0.33 10.07 1.65
N VAL A 44 0.30 8.90 1.56
CA VAL A 44 0.47 7.98 2.69
C VAL A 44 1.60 8.48 3.58
N ILE A 45 1.23 9.17 4.66
CA ILE A 45 2.15 9.87 5.58
C ILE A 45 3.16 8.94 6.25
N THR A 46 2.80 7.67 6.49
CA THR A 46 3.64 6.73 7.25
C THR A 46 4.01 5.50 6.45
N LYS A 47 5.33 5.27 6.26
CA LYS A 47 5.90 4.07 5.62
C LYS A 47 5.34 2.77 6.19
N ARG A 48 5.13 2.71 7.52
CA ARG A 48 4.58 1.52 8.21
C ARG A 48 3.13 1.21 7.81
N THR A 49 2.29 2.23 7.69
CA THR A 49 0.88 2.07 7.28
C THR A 49 0.80 1.69 5.80
N GLY A 50 1.62 2.32 4.96
CA GLY A 50 1.74 1.97 3.55
C GLY A 50 2.19 0.52 3.34
N GLN A 51 3.19 0.05 4.08
CA GLN A 51 3.63 -1.35 4.03
C GLN A 51 2.56 -2.34 4.50
N LYS A 52 1.83 -2.01 5.57
CA LYS A 52 0.68 -2.83 6.02
C LYS A 52 -0.42 -2.90 4.96
N ALA A 53 -0.74 -1.78 4.32
CA ALA A 53 -1.72 -1.72 3.24
C ALA A 53 -1.29 -2.60 2.04
N LEU A 54 -0.02 -2.51 1.62
CA LEU A 54 0.54 -3.38 0.58
C LEU A 54 0.48 -4.86 0.96
N ALA A 55 0.85 -5.21 2.20
CA ALA A 55 0.78 -6.58 2.67
C ALA A 55 -0.66 -7.11 2.63
N ALA A 56 -1.64 -6.32 3.07
CA ALA A 56 -3.06 -6.67 3.02
C ALA A 56 -3.54 -6.86 1.57
N MET A 57 -3.14 -5.97 0.65
CA MET A 57 -3.49 -6.08 -0.77
C MET A 57 -2.85 -7.29 -1.47
N LEU A 58 -1.62 -7.65 -1.11
CA LEU A 58 -0.96 -8.87 -1.59
C LEU A 58 -1.67 -10.12 -1.10
N GLN A 59 -2.03 -10.18 0.19
CA GLN A 59 -2.77 -11.30 0.77
C GLN A 59 -4.15 -11.45 0.13
N ALA A 60 -4.82 -10.35 -0.17
CA ALA A 60 -6.10 -10.34 -0.88
C ALA A 60 -6.00 -10.70 -2.37
N GLY A 61 -4.78 -10.85 -2.92
CA GLY A 61 -4.56 -11.12 -4.35
C GLY A 61 -4.92 -9.97 -5.29
N ALA A 62 -5.16 -8.76 -4.76
CA ALA A 62 -5.53 -7.59 -5.55
C ALA A 62 -4.33 -7.00 -6.33
N ILE A 63 -3.12 -7.23 -5.84
CA ILE A 63 -1.87 -6.71 -6.40
C ILE A 63 -0.83 -7.83 -6.47
N GLU A 64 0.12 -7.72 -7.38
CA GLU A 64 1.32 -8.56 -7.37
C GLU A 64 2.56 -7.70 -7.15
N ARG A 65 3.65 -8.38 -6.77
CA ARG A 65 4.96 -7.75 -6.59
C ARG A 65 5.98 -8.37 -7.53
N ILE A 66 6.90 -7.54 -7.99
CA ILE A 66 8.13 -7.96 -8.68
C ILE A 66 9.36 -7.41 -7.96
N GLY A 67 10.52 -8.00 -8.26
CA GLY A 67 11.79 -7.67 -7.61
C GLY A 67 12.06 -8.51 -6.37
N THR A 68 13.28 -8.41 -5.88
CA THR A 68 13.79 -9.24 -4.78
C THR A 68 13.83 -8.49 -3.43
N GLY A 69 13.54 -7.20 -3.43
CA GLY A 69 13.62 -6.37 -2.21
C GLY A 69 15.06 -6.06 -1.78
N LEU A 70 16.05 -6.31 -2.64
CA LEU A 70 17.45 -6.00 -2.38
C LEU A 70 17.75 -4.53 -2.68
N ALA A 71 18.85 -4.02 -2.12
CA ALA A 71 19.39 -2.72 -2.48
C ALA A 71 19.63 -2.64 -4.00
N GLY A 72 19.07 -1.62 -4.66
CA GLY A 72 19.07 -1.48 -6.12
C GLY A 72 17.97 -2.25 -6.87
N ARG A 73 17.30 -3.22 -6.23
CA ARG A 73 16.15 -3.97 -6.77
C ARG A 73 14.98 -3.98 -5.76
N PRO A 74 14.41 -2.80 -5.45
CA PRO A 74 13.30 -2.72 -4.51
C PRO A 74 12.10 -3.51 -5.04
N TYR A 75 11.27 -4.03 -4.13
CA TYR A 75 9.97 -4.56 -4.52
C TYR A 75 9.19 -3.49 -5.26
N ARG A 76 8.56 -3.82 -6.38
CA ARG A 76 7.63 -2.95 -7.11
C ARG A 76 6.29 -3.65 -7.22
N TYR A 77 5.21 -2.88 -7.19
CA TYR A 77 3.85 -3.41 -7.13
C TYR A 77 3.02 -2.92 -8.31
N TRP A 78 2.10 -3.78 -8.75
CA TRP A 78 1.06 -3.44 -9.71
C TRP A 78 -0.26 -4.07 -9.29
N ARG A 79 -1.36 -3.55 -9.81
CA ARG A 79 -2.67 -4.15 -9.71
C ARG A 79 -2.80 -5.26 -10.74
N LYS A 80 -3.24 -6.43 -10.30
CA LYS A 80 -3.51 -7.54 -11.22
C LYS A 80 -4.73 -7.15 -12.06
N GLY A 81 -4.53 -6.98 -13.36
CA GLY A 81 -5.63 -6.81 -14.30
C GLY A 81 -6.60 -7.97 -14.17
N ARG A 82 -7.90 -7.67 -14.17
CA ARG A 82 -8.95 -8.68 -14.16
C ARG A 82 -8.90 -9.50 -15.45
#